data_AF-A0A8D8LUZ8-F1
#
_entry.id   AF-A0A8D8LUZ8-F1
#
_cell.length_a   1.000
_cell.length_b   1.000
_cell.length_c   1.000
_cell.angle_alpha   90.00
_cell.angle_beta   90.00
_cell.angle_gamma   90.00
#
_symmetry.space_group_name_H-M   'P 1'
#
loop_
_entity.id
_entity.type
_entity.pdbx_description
1 polymer ?
#
loop_
_entity_poly.entity_id
_entity_poly.type
_entity_poly.pdbx_seq_one_letter_code
_entity_poly.pdbx_strand_id
1 'polypeptide(L)'
;MNWSKMNHLKTFHAFHGSRLENFHSIMHFGLQQHFNKNSLFGQGIYLSSELGICLMYSPYSVGWGGSCIGSELSVVALCSIVDDPDQVKCQEDTGENKGRALAKDSLGGEVPHKYYVVQNSVLVKVEYLLVYTRHKVTPSQHVIRPNCRSMLLHWILRNKFICFIIGYGFLLFFIGLSGNVTFQRYFRYCTNKLYEMLGVHIQNTF
;
A
#
# COMPACT_ATOMS: atom_id res chain seq x y z
N MET A 1 14.12 9.63 23.46
CA MET A 1 15.18 10.67 23.48
C MET A 1 14.80 11.73 22.45
N ASN A 2 14.93 13.03 22.77
CA ASN A 2 14.37 14.11 21.95
C ASN A 2 15.42 14.57 20.91
N TRP A 3 15.15 14.37 19.61
CA TRP A 3 16.09 14.70 18.52
C TRP A 3 16.46 16.19 18.49
N SER A 4 15.60 17.06 19.05
CA SER A 4 15.87 18.49 19.26
C SER A 4 17.13 18.77 20.08
N LYS A 5 17.54 17.85 20.96
CA LYS A 5 18.77 17.99 21.74
C LYS A 5 20.03 17.71 20.92
N MET A 6 19.92 17.06 19.77
CA MET A 6 21.04 16.66 18.91
C MET A 6 21.29 17.62 17.74
N ASN A 7 20.54 18.73 17.65
CA ASN A 7 20.64 19.71 16.56
C ASN A 7 22.04 20.35 16.40
N HIS A 8 22.90 20.26 17.42
CA HIS A 8 24.27 20.79 17.37
C HIS A 8 25.28 19.78 16.80
N LEU A 9 24.89 18.52 16.64
CA LEU A 9 25.73 17.47 16.08
C LEU A 9 25.64 17.50 14.56
N LYS A 10 26.73 17.10 13.90
CA LYS A 10 26.77 16.99 12.45
C LYS A 10 25.81 15.89 12.00
N THR A 11 24.94 16.20 11.05
CA THR A 11 23.99 15.24 10.47
C THR A 11 24.22 15.10 8.97
N PHE A 12 23.95 13.92 8.43
CA PHE A 12 23.93 13.65 7.00
C PHE A 12 22.68 12.86 6.61
N HIS A 13 22.38 12.82 5.32
CA HIS A 13 21.18 12.15 4.81
C HIS A 13 21.54 10.84 4.10
N ALA A 14 20.71 9.82 4.28
CA ALA A 14 20.79 8.58 3.54
C ALA A 14 19.39 7.99 3.31
N PHE A 15 19.28 7.13 2.32
CA PHE A 15 18.06 6.46 1.93
C PHE A 15 17.89 5.13 2.67
N HIS A 16 16.64 4.77 2.93
CA HIS A 16 16.22 3.48 3.45
C HIS A 16 15.11 2.90 2.57
N GLY A 17 15.38 1.73 1.98
CA GLY A 17 14.40 0.96 1.24
C GLY A 17 13.75 -0.10 2.13
N SER A 18 12.43 -0.20 2.09
CA SER A 18 11.68 -1.26 2.75
C SER A 18 10.42 -1.60 1.97
N ARG A 19 9.76 -2.69 2.31
CA ARG A 19 8.45 -3.03 1.74
C ARG A 19 7.37 -2.07 2.25
N LEU A 20 6.37 -1.79 1.41
CA LEU A 20 5.31 -0.82 1.70
C LEU A 20 4.60 -1.08 3.04
N GLU A 21 4.33 -2.35 3.36
CA GLU A 21 3.68 -2.75 4.61
C GLU A 21 4.45 -2.36 5.88
N ASN A 22 5.76 -2.14 5.79
CA ASN A 22 6.59 -1.74 6.93
C ASN A 22 6.50 -0.23 7.21
N PHE A 23 6.09 0.59 6.24
CA PHE A 23 6.12 2.05 6.41
C PHE A 23 5.15 2.57 7.46
N HIS A 24 4.06 1.84 7.73
CA HIS A 24 3.17 2.20 8.84
C HIS A 24 3.90 2.15 10.19
N SER A 25 4.63 1.07 10.48
CA SER A 25 5.40 0.98 11.73
C SER A 25 6.59 1.92 11.76
N ILE A 26 7.29 2.10 10.62
CA ILE A 26 8.43 3.01 10.51
C ILE A 26 8.01 4.46 10.80
N MET A 27 6.86 4.92 10.32
CA MET A 27 6.38 6.28 10.58
C MET A 27 5.99 6.49 12.05
N HIS A 28 5.36 5.51 12.68
CA HIS A 28 4.87 5.64 14.06
C HIS A 28 5.94 5.38 15.12
N PHE A 29 6.87 4.46 14.85
CA PHE A 29 7.84 3.98 15.83
C PHE A 29 9.29 4.24 15.42
N GLY A 30 9.54 4.82 14.25
CA GLY A 30 10.87 4.99 13.70
C GLY A 30 11.46 3.68 13.15
N LEU A 31 12.68 3.77 12.63
CA LEU A 31 13.44 2.61 12.18
C LEU A 31 14.00 1.86 13.39
N GLN A 32 13.66 0.58 13.51
CA GLN A 32 14.12 -0.25 14.62
C GLN A 32 15.16 -1.26 14.13
N GLN A 33 16.30 -1.33 14.82
CA GLN A 33 17.41 -2.23 14.46
C GLN A 33 17.04 -3.72 14.44
N HIS A 34 16.08 -4.15 15.28
CA HIS A 34 15.72 -5.55 15.44
C HIS A 34 14.81 -6.10 14.33
N PHE A 35 14.26 -5.25 13.46
CA PHE A 35 13.45 -5.71 12.33
C PHE A 35 14.28 -6.11 11.10
N ASN A 36 15.59 -5.90 11.13
CA ASN A 36 16.47 -6.33 10.05
C ASN A 36 16.89 -7.79 10.22
N LYS A 37 16.24 -8.66 9.44
CA LYS A 37 16.47 -10.12 9.46
C LYS A 37 17.83 -10.52 8.86
N ASN A 38 18.37 -9.73 7.94
CA ASN A 38 19.63 -10.01 7.27
C ASN A 38 20.70 -9.03 7.77
N SER A 39 21.65 -9.54 8.53
CA SER A 39 22.73 -8.75 9.14
C SER A 39 24.10 -9.16 8.58
N LEU A 40 24.26 -9.12 7.25
CA LEU A 40 25.50 -9.54 6.59
C LEU A 40 26.71 -8.74 7.09
N PHE A 41 26.52 -7.44 7.32
CA PHE A 41 27.55 -6.51 7.77
C PHE A 41 27.39 -6.14 9.26
N GLY A 42 26.78 -7.03 10.04
CA GLY A 42 26.49 -6.83 11.47
C GLY A 42 25.06 -6.34 11.74
N GLN A 43 24.69 -6.35 13.03
CA GLN A 43 23.36 -5.93 13.46
C GLN A 43 23.21 -4.41 13.38
N GLY A 44 22.12 -3.93 12.78
CA GLY A 44 21.83 -2.51 12.71
C GLY A 44 20.82 -2.16 11.62
N ILE A 45 20.57 -0.85 11.48
CA ILE A 45 19.73 -0.26 10.44
C ILE A 45 20.59 -0.01 9.20
N TYR A 46 20.22 -0.64 8.09
CA TYR A 46 20.89 -0.50 6.81
C TYR A 46 20.34 0.70 6.04
N LEU A 47 21.25 1.60 5.67
CA LEU A 47 20.98 2.83 4.93
C LEU A 47 21.99 2.94 3.79
N SER A 48 21.67 3.71 2.75
CA SER A 48 22.59 3.94 1.63
C SER A 48 22.56 5.39 1.16
N SER A 49 23.70 5.91 0.71
CA SER A 49 23.75 7.22 0.05
C SER A 49 23.11 7.20 -1.34
N GLU A 50 22.98 6.02 -1.97
CA GLU A 50 22.42 5.89 -3.31
C GLU A 50 20.98 5.40 -3.30
N LEU A 51 20.09 6.21 -3.86
CA LEU A 51 18.68 5.88 -4.03
C LEU A 51 18.47 4.59 -4.85
N GLY A 52 19.29 4.36 -5.89
CA GLY A 52 19.16 3.19 -6.77
C GLY A 52 19.29 1.86 -6.03
N ILE A 53 20.16 1.81 -5.01
CA ILE A 53 20.33 0.64 -4.16
C ILE A 53 19.07 0.42 -3.32
N CYS A 54 18.56 1.46 -2.68
CA CYS A 54 17.37 1.38 -1.82
C CYS A 54 16.10 1.01 -2.60
N LEU A 55 15.99 1.38 -3.87
CA LEU A 55 14.86 1.00 -4.72
C LEU A 55 14.76 -0.52 -4.92
N MET A 56 15.89 -1.24 -4.94
CA MET A 56 15.88 -2.71 -5.03
C MET A 56 15.25 -3.37 -3.79
N TYR A 57 15.31 -2.69 -2.64
CA TYR A 57 14.70 -3.12 -1.39
C TYR A 57 13.26 -2.59 -1.19
N SER A 58 12.76 -1.76 -2.11
CA SER A 58 11.41 -1.20 -2.10
C SER A 58 10.61 -1.63 -3.33
N PRO A 59 10.22 -2.92 -3.44
CA PRO A 59 9.41 -3.39 -4.55
C PRO A 59 8.02 -2.76 -4.52
N TYR A 60 7.44 -2.54 -5.70
CA TYR A 60 6.03 -2.15 -5.84
C TYR A 60 5.13 -3.17 -5.13
N SER A 61 4.29 -2.66 -4.25
CA SER A 61 3.35 -3.46 -3.46
C SER A 61 1.95 -2.87 -3.57
N VAL A 62 0.94 -3.72 -3.40
CA VAL A 62 -0.46 -3.29 -3.45
C VAL A 62 -0.78 -2.50 -2.19
N GLY A 63 -1.16 -1.25 -2.37
CA GLY A 63 -1.66 -0.37 -1.33
C GLY A 63 -3.19 -0.34 -1.28
N TRP A 64 -3.74 0.83 -0.99
CA TRP A 64 -5.19 1.01 -0.95
C TRP A 64 -5.75 1.23 -2.36
N GLY A 65 -6.65 0.36 -2.81
CA GLY A 65 -7.27 0.46 -4.15
C GLY A 65 -8.09 1.74 -4.40
N GLY A 66 -8.49 2.44 -3.34
CA GLY A 66 -9.17 3.75 -3.43
C GLY A 66 -8.23 4.96 -3.26
N SER A 67 -6.91 4.74 -3.22
CA SER A 67 -5.92 5.80 -3.02
C SER A 67 -5.87 6.75 -4.21
N CYS A 68 -5.77 8.05 -3.92
CA CYS A 68 -5.60 9.09 -4.94
C CYS A 68 -4.25 9.02 -5.68
N ILE A 69 -3.24 8.39 -5.07
CA ILE A 69 -1.88 8.28 -5.63
C ILE A 69 -1.73 7.00 -6.49
N GLY A 70 -2.69 6.08 -6.40
CA GLY A 70 -2.69 4.79 -7.11
C GLY A 70 -2.73 3.60 -6.15
N SER A 71 -3.10 2.44 -6.71
CA SER A 71 -3.24 1.18 -5.98
C SER A 71 -1.93 0.41 -5.79
N GLU A 72 -0.89 0.71 -6.55
CA GLU A 72 0.43 0.07 -6.48
C GLU A 72 1.50 1.12 -6.20
N LEU A 73 2.17 0.98 -5.07
CA LEU A 73 3.12 1.98 -4.56
C LEU A 73 4.45 1.33 -4.20
N SER A 74 5.53 2.06 -4.42
CA SER A 74 6.87 1.81 -3.88
C SER A 74 7.28 3.03 -3.06
N VAL A 75 7.91 2.81 -1.90
CA VAL A 75 8.23 3.88 -0.95
C VAL A 75 9.67 3.77 -0.46
N VAL A 76 10.41 4.86 -0.49
CA VAL A 76 11.77 4.95 0.06
C VAL A 76 11.79 6.07 1.09
N ALA A 77 12.33 5.80 2.28
CA ALA A 77 12.51 6.83 3.31
C ALA A 77 13.84 7.55 3.10
N LEU A 78 13.82 8.88 3.17
CA LEU A 78 14.99 9.71 3.36
C LEU A 78 15.16 9.97 4.85
N CYS A 79 16.28 9.50 5.39
CA CYS A 79 16.59 9.53 6.80
C CYS A 79 17.74 10.49 7.07
N SER A 80 17.61 11.24 8.15
CA SER A 80 18.64 12.12 8.69
C SER A 80 19.33 11.38 9.84
N ILE A 81 20.64 11.25 9.74
CA ILE A 81 21.49 10.46 10.61
C ILE A 81 22.47 11.38 11.30
N VAL A 82 22.63 11.22 12.61
CA VAL A 82 23.69 11.89 13.38
C VAL A 82 25.03 11.18 13.12
N ASP A 83 26.06 11.94 12.73
CA ASP A 83 27.41 11.43 12.49
C ASP A 83 28.09 11.12 13.84
N ASP A 84 27.95 9.88 14.28
CA ASP A 84 28.61 9.33 15.46
C ASP A 84 29.54 8.18 15.02
N PRO A 85 30.88 8.32 15.11
CA PRO A 85 31.82 7.31 14.65
C PRO A 85 31.76 5.98 15.43
N ASP A 86 31.25 6.01 16.66
CA ASP A 86 31.16 4.81 17.49
C ASP A 86 29.95 3.94 17.09
N GLN A 87 28.83 4.57 16.73
CA GLN A 87 27.55 3.90 16.49
C GLN A 87 27.14 3.82 15.01
N VAL A 88 27.78 4.59 14.14
CA VAL A 88 27.57 4.58 12.67
C VAL A 88 28.80 3.99 11.98
N LYS A 89 28.59 2.86 11.31
CA LYS A 89 29.63 2.15 10.55
C LYS A 89 29.47 2.43 9.06
N CYS A 90 30.56 2.86 8.45
CA CYS A 90 30.66 3.15 7.02
C CYS A 90 32.12 3.09 6.57
N GLN A 91 32.31 2.85 5.27
CA GLN A 91 33.60 2.94 4.62
C GLN A 91 33.77 4.36 4.08
N GLU A 92 34.73 5.11 4.63
CA GLU A 92 35.12 6.45 4.13
C GLU A 92 36.23 6.28 3.08
N ASP A 93 36.14 7.01 1.97
CA ASP A 93 37.17 7.03 0.92
C ASP A 93 38.47 7.71 1.40
N THR A 94 38.38 8.52 2.45
CA THR A 94 39.51 9.20 3.09
C THR A 94 40.02 8.30 4.22
N GLY A 95 41.21 7.73 4.06
CA GLY A 95 41.76 6.64 4.89
C GLY A 95 42.04 6.96 6.37
N GLU A 96 41.41 7.97 6.96
CA GLU A 96 41.58 8.38 8.35
C GLU A 96 40.85 7.45 9.34
N ASN A 97 39.79 6.75 8.92
CA ASN A 97 38.93 5.96 9.82
C ASN A 97 38.67 4.51 9.38
N LYS A 98 39.72 3.74 9.06
CA LYS A 98 39.58 2.30 8.71
C LYS A 98 38.85 1.46 9.78
N GLY A 99 38.86 1.90 11.04
CA GLY A 99 38.13 1.25 12.14
C GLY A 99 36.60 1.38 12.09
N ARG A 100 36.04 2.28 11.27
CA ARG A 100 34.59 2.46 11.10
C ARG A 100 33.96 1.50 10.10
N ALA A 101 34.77 0.85 9.24
CA ALA A 101 34.28 -0.01 8.16
C ALA A 101 33.83 -1.40 8.63
N LEU A 102 34.28 -1.85 9.81
CA LEU A 102 33.98 -3.17 10.35
C LEU A 102 33.03 -3.09 11.54
N ALA A 103 31.86 -3.71 11.42
CA ALA A 103 31.01 -3.98 12.57
C ALA A 103 31.57 -5.19 13.35
N LYS A 104 31.45 -5.16 14.69
CA LYS A 104 31.97 -6.22 15.57
C LYS A 104 31.41 -7.62 15.26
N ASP A 105 30.20 -7.67 14.70
CA ASP A 105 29.48 -8.91 14.37
C ASP A 105 29.33 -9.13 12.85
N SER A 106 30.20 -8.52 12.03
CA SER A 106 30.12 -8.66 10.57
C SER A 106 30.60 -10.04 10.12
N LEU A 107 29.71 -10.80 9.45
CA LEU A 107 30.06 -12.07 8.78
C LEU A 107 30.58 -11.84 7.35
N GLY A 108 30.16 -10.73 6.72
CA GLY A 108 30.47 -10.38 5.33
C GLY A 108 31.71 -9.49 5.15
N GLY A 109 32.45 -9.21 6.23
CA GLY A 109 33.63 -8.34 6.19
C GLY A 109 33.28 -6.85 6.28
N GLU A 110 33.96 -6.00 5.54
CA GLU A 110 33.77 -4.54 5.58
C GLU A 110 32.43 -4.13 4.94
N VAL A 111 31.79 -3.10 5.50
CA VAL A 111 30.60 -2.48 4.90
C VAL A 111 30.98 -1.89 3.54
N PRO A 112 30.28 -2.21 2.45
CA PRO A 112 30.65 -1.70 1.12
C PRO A 112 30.54 -0.18 1.03
N HIS A 113 31.34 0.42 0.15
CA HIS A 113 31.21 1.84 -0.22
C HIS A 113 29.74 2.18 -0.52
N LYS A 114 29.25 3.29 0.06
CA LYS A 114 27.86 3.82 -0.05
C LYS A 114 26.81 3.20 0.87
N TYR A 115 27.18 2.24 1.72
CA TYR A 115 26.29 1.71 2.76
C TYR A 115 26.66 2.28 4.14
N TYR A 116 25.65 2.46 4.96
CA TYR A 116 25.77 2.85 6.35
C TYR A 116 25.01 1.84 7.20
N VAL A 117 25.65 1.37 8.27
CA VAL A 117 25.02 0.51 9.28
C VAL A 117 24.94 1.31 10.58
N VAL A 118 23.74 1.65 10.99
CA VAL A 118 23.49 2.39 12.23
C VAL A 118 23.00 1.44 13.31
N GLN A 119 23.78 1.28 14.38
CA GLN A 119 23.43 0.34 15.45
C GLN A 119 22.32 0.89 16.35
N ASN A 120 22.28 2.22 16.55
CA ASN A 120 21.31 2.85 17.43
C ASN A 120 20.19 3.54 16.65
N SER A 121 18.95 3.08 16.85
CA SER A 121 17.76 3.66 16.23
C SER A 121 17.51 5.11 16.62
N VAL A 122 18.01 5.58 17.76
CA VAL A 122 17.83 6.96 18.23
C VAL A 122 18.57 7.98 17.35
N LEU A 123 19.65 7.56 16.68
CA LEU A 123 20.47 8.42 15.82
C LEU A 123 19.83 8.65 14.44
N VAL A 124 18.79 7.89 14.10
CA VAL A 124 18.13 7.95 12.80
C VAL A 124 16.75 8.54 12.93
N LYS A 125 16.46 9.55 12.11
CA LYS A 125 15.14 10.16 12.00
C LYS A 125 14.68 10.09 10.55
N VAL A 126 13.47 9.58 10.32
CA VAL A 126 12.83 9.66 9.00
C VAL A 126 12.33 11.08 8.79
N GLU A 127 12.76 11.73 7.70
CA GLU A 127 12.39 13.12 7.41
C GLU A 127 11.46 13.23 6.22
N TYR A 128 11.72 12.47 5.15
CA TYR A 128 10.88 12.47 3.95
C TYR A 128 10.58 11.06 3.47
N LEU A 129 9.47 10.92 2.73
CA LEU A 129 9.09 9.71 2.04
C LEU A 129 9.00 9.99 0.54
N LEU A 130 9.77 9.25 -0.24
CA LEU A 130 9.71 9.24 -1.69
C LEU A 130 8.72 8.16 -2.10
N VAL A 131 7.58 8.56 -2.66
CA VAL A 131 6.51 7.65 -3.09
C VAL A 131 6.51 7.56 -4.61
N TYR A 132 6.72 6.36 -5.12
CA TYR A 132 6.66 6.02 -6.54
C TYR A 132 5.37 5.26 -6.81
N THR A 133 4.68 5.63 -7.88
CA THR A 133 3.46 4.96 -8.33
C THR A 133 3.67 4.42 -9.74
N ARG A 134 3.16 3.21 -9.98
CA ARG A 134 3.26 2.57 -11.30
C ARG A 134 2.23 3.13 -12.28
N HIS A 135 1.11 3.60 -11.76
CA HIS A 135 0.05 4.21 -12.56
C HIS A 135 0.40 5.67 -12.87
N LYS A 136 0.33 6.03 -14.16
CA LYS A 136 0.29 7.44 -14.56
C LYS A 136 -0.97 8.04 -13.96
N VAL A 137 -0.80 8.88 -12.93
CA VAL A 137 -1.87 9.74 -12.42
C VAL A 137 -2.29 10.62 -13.60
N THR A 138 -3.38 10.25 -14.27
CA THR A 138 -4.00 11.16 -15.23
C THR A 138 -4.67 12.25 -14.41
N PRO A 139 -4.39 13.54 -14.66
CA PRO A 139 -4.98 14.66 -13.90
C PRO A 139 -6.51 14.61 -13.81
N SER A 140 -7.15 13.90 -14.75
CA SER A 140 -8.59 13.65 -14.80
C SER A 140 -9.15 12.78 -13.66
N GLN A 141 -8.31 12.09 -12.87
CA GLN A 141 -8.75 11.25 -11.75
C GLN A 141 -8.80 11.99 -10.40
N HIS A 142 -8.24 13.21 -10.31
CA HIS A 142 -8.31 14.02 -9.09
C HIS A 142 -9.69 14.67 -8.83
N VAL A 143 -10.66 14.44 -9.71
CA VAL A 143 -12.05 14.86 -9.52
C VAL A 143 -12.98 13.64 -9.64
N ILE A 144 -12.85 12.68 -8.72
CA ILE A 144 -14.00 11.81 -8.42
C ILE A 144 -14.98 12.66 -7.60
N ARG A 145 -15.65 13.60 -8.27
CA ARG A 145 -16.99 14.01 -7.83
C ARG A 145 -17.85 12.75 -7.94
N PRO A 146 -18.49 12.27 -6.86
CA PRO A 146 -19.45 11.18 -7.01
C PRO A 146 -20.62 11.74 -7.81
N ASN A 147 -20.68 11.41 -9.10
CA ASN A 147 -21.89 11.59 -9.87
C ASN A 147 -22.99 10.79 -9.14
N CYS A 148 -24.07 11.43 -8.69
CA CYS A 148 -25.05 10.83 -7.78
C CYS A 148 -25.68 9.53 -8.30
N ARG A 149 -25.63 9.26 -9.62
CA ARG A 149 -26.05 7.99 -10.23
C ARG A 149 -25.06 6.82 -10.04
N SER A 150 -23.81 7.10 -9.72
CA SER A 150 -22.73 6.13 -9.51
C SER A 150 -22.61 5.66 -8.06
N MET A 151 -23.25 6.33 -7.09
CA MET A 151 -23.04 6.03 -5.67
C MET A 151 -23.64 4.68 -5.26
N LEU A 152 -24.82 4.32 -5.79
CA LEU A 152 -25.41 3.00 -5.56
C LEU A 152 -24.62 1.89 -6.24
N LEU A 153 -24.22 2.06 -7.50
CA LEU A 153 -23.40 1.07 -8.20
C LEU A 153 -22.03 0.90 -7.57
N HIS A 154 -21.39 1.99 -7.13
CA HIS A 154 -20.12 1.94 -6.40
C HIS A 154 -20.28 1.29 -5.03
N TRP A 155 -21.37 1.56 -4.32
CA TRP A 155 -21.68 0.91 -3.05
C TRP A 155 -21.96 -0.60 -3.22
N ILE A 156 -22.69 -0.99 -4.27
CA ILE A 156 -22.96 -2.39 -4.66
C ILE A 156 -21.64 -3.10 -5.00
N LEU A 157 -20.80 -2.48 -5.83
CA LEU A 157 -19.51 -3.06 -6.25
C LEU A 157 -18.50 -3.17 -5.09
N ARG A 158 -18.58 -2.26 -4.11
CA ARG A 158 -17.75 -2.29 -2.89
C ARG A 158 -18.22 -3.36 -1.91
N ASN A 159 -19.53 -3.57 -1.79
CA ASN A 159 -20.12 -4.51 -0.83
C ASN A 159 -20.53 -5.83 -1.52
N LYS A 160 -19.55 -6.52 -2.12
CA LYS A 160 -19.76 -7.80 -2.84
C LYS A 160 -20.50 -8.82 -1.98
N PHE A 161 -20.18 -8.92 -0.69
CA PHE A 161 -20.80 -9.86 0.25
C PHE A 161 -22.29 -9.58 0.51
N ILE A 162 -22.64 -8.31 0.73
CA ILE A 162 -24.05 -7.91 0.95
C ILE A 162 -24.86 -8.17 -0.32
N CYS A 163 -24.28 -7.93 -1.49
CA CYS A 163 -24.93 -8.25 -2.77
C CYS A 163 -25.22 -9.75 -2.93
N PHE A 164 -24.30 -10.63 -2.50
CA PHE A 164 -24.55 -12.07 -2.48
C PHE A 164 -25.68 -12.46 -1.52
N ILE A 165 -25.75 -11.87 -0.33
CA ILE A 165 -26.82 -12.13 0.63
C ILE A 165 -28.18 -11.68 0.08
N ILE A 166 -28.25 -10.47 -0.46
CA ILE A 166 -29.48 -9.93 -1.05
C ILE A 166 -29.92 -10.78 -2.25
N GLY A 167 -28.99 -11.13 -3.15
CA GLY A 167 -29.26 -12.00 -4.29
C GLY A 167 -29.77 -13.38 -3.88
N TYR A 168 -29.18 -13.97 -2.85
CA TYR A 168 -29.65 -15.25 -2.29
C TYR A 168 -31.05 -15.13 -1.67
N GLY A 169 -31.33 -14.05 -0.94
CA GLY A 169 -32.67 -13.76 -0.41
C GLY A 169 -33.72 -13.61 -1.51
N PHE A 170 -33.38 -12.91 -2.61
CA PHE A 170 -34.26 -12.83 -3.78
C PHE A 170 -34.49 -14.21 -4.42
N LEU A 171 -33.46 -15.04 -4.55
CA LEU A 171 -33.59 -16.39 -5.10
C LEU A 171 -34.54 -17.25 -4.24
N LEU A 172 -34.40 -17.22 -2.91
CA LEU A 172 -35.31 -17.90 -1.99
C LEU A 172 -36.73 -17.35 -2.08
N PHE A 173 -36.88 -16.03 -2.20
CA PHE A 173 -38.17 -15.38 -2.38
C PHE A 173 -38.87 -15.82 -3.67
N PHE A 174 -38.16 -15.86 -4.80
CA PHE A 174 -38.70 -16.33 -6.08
C PHE A 174 -39.06 -17.82 -6.06
N ILE A 175 -38.27 -18.66 -5.40
CA ILE A 175 -38.59 -20.08 -5.20
C ILE A 175 -39.86 -20.23 -4.34
N GLY A 176 -39.98 -19.45 -3.26
CA GLY A 176 -41.16 -19.44 -2.40
C GLY A 176 -42.44 -18.97 -3.12
N LEU A 177 -42.33 -17.96 -3.99
CA LEU A 177 -43.43 -17.52 -4.86
C LEU A 177 -43.81 -18.58 -5.90
N SER A 178 -42.83 -19.27 -6.49
CA SER A 178 -43.07 -20.36 -7.44
C SER A 178 -43.86 -21.51 -6.82
N GLY A 179 -43.68 -21.78 -5.52
CA GLY A 179 -44.45 -22.79 -4.79
C GLY A 179 -45.90 -22.37 -4.44
N ASN A 180 -46.28 -21.11 -4.61
CA ASN A 180 -47.61 -20.62 -4.25
C ASN A 180 -48.60 -20.75 -5.43
N VAL A 181 -49.58 -21.64 -5.28
CA VAL A 181 -50.61 -21.93 -6.30
C VAL A 181 -51.40 -20.67 -6.70
N THR A 182 -51.59 -19.72 -5.79
CA THR A 182 -52.29 -18.45 -6.06
C THR A 182 -51.44 -17.53 -6.93
N PHE A 183 -50.13 -17.47 -6.68
CA PHE A 183 -49.20 -16.70 -7.50
C PHE A 183 -49.05 -17.32 -8.89
N GLN A 184 -48.98 -18.64 -9.01
CA GLN A 184 -48.97 -19.31 -10.31
C GLN A 184 -50.24 -19.03 -11.13
N ARG A 185 -51.42 -18.98 -10.48
CA ARG A 185 -52.68 -18.59 -11.15
C ARG A 185 -52.65 -17.14 -11.61
N TYR A 186 -52.19 -16.22 -10.77
CA TYR A 186 -52.07 -14.81 -11.12
C TYR A 186 -51.04 -14.58 -12.24
N PHE A 187 -49.90 -15.25 -12.18
CA PHE A 187 -48.87 -15.17 -13.22
C PHE A 187 -49.39 -15.69 -14.56
N ARG A 188 -50.05 -16.87 -14.57
CA ARG A 188 -50.70 -17.41 -15.78
C ARG A 188 -51.79 -16.48 -16.32
N TYR A 189 -52.58 -15.86 -15.44
CA TYR A 189 -53.59 -14.89 -15.86
C TYR A 189 -52.94 -13.65 -16.51
N CYS A 190 -51.90 -13.09 -15.90
CA CYS A 190 -51.15 -11.96 -16.45
C CYS A 190 -50.47 -12.30 -17.78
N THR A 191 -49.84 -13.48 -17.91
CA THR A 191 -49.23 -13.89 -19.17
C THR A 191 -50.27 -14.06 -20.26
N ASN A 192 -51.42 -14.68 -19.97
CA ASN A 192 -52.49 -14.85 -20.94
C ASN A 192 -53.08 -13.50 -21.37
N LYS A 193 -53.29 -12.58 -20.43
CA LYS A 193 -53.78 -11.23 -20.72
C LYS A 193 -52.75 -10.40 -21.53
N LEU A 194 -51.46 -10.60 -21.28
CA LEU A 194 -50.38 -9.99 -22.06
C LEU A 194 -50.33 -10.54 -23.49
N TYR A 195 -50.51 -11.86 -23.65
CA TYR A 195 -50.63 -12.53 -24.95
C TYR A 195 -51.87 -12.04 -25.72
N GLU A 196 -53.01 -11.85 -25.07
CA GLU A 196 -54.20 -11.26 -25.70
C GLU A 196 -53.94 -9.82 -26.14
N MET A 197 -53.31 -8.98 -25.33
CA MET A 197 -52.97 -7.61 -25.74
C MET A 197 -51.97 -7.57 -26.90
N LEU A 198 -51.01 -8.49 -26.94
CA LEU A 198 -50.06 -8.61 -28.06
C LEU A 198 -50.73 -9.20 -29.33
N GLY A 199 -51.65 -10.15 -29.18
CA GLY A 199 -52.40 -10.76 -30.29
C GLY A 199 -53.45 -9.84 -30.91
N VAL A 200 -54.15 -9.06 -30.09
CA VAL A 200 -55.07 -8.00 -30.54
C VAL A 200 -54.32 -6.89 -31.28
N HIS A 201 -53.06 -6.62 -30.92
CA HIS A 201 -52.25 -5.65 -31.63
C HIS A 201 -51.83 -6.13 -33.03
N ILE A 202 -51.68 -7.45 -33.25
CA ILE A 202 -51.32 -8.02 -34.56
C ILE A 202 -52.52 -8.03 -35.53
N GLN A 203 -53.74 -8.25 -35.03
CA GLN A 203 -54.97 -8.22 -35.86
C GLN A 203 -55.43 -6.81 -36.27
N ASN A 204 -55.04 -5.75 -35.54
CA ASN A 204 -55.42 -4.37 -35.86
C ASN A 204 -54.40 -3.62 -36.76
N THR A 205 -53.39 -4.33 -37.30
CA THR A 205 -52.35 -3.75 -38.18
C THR A 205 -52.35 -4.30 -39.63
N PHE A 206 -53.40 -5.02 -40.03
CA PHE A 206 -53.64 -5.41 -41.42
C PHE A 206 -55.01 -4.94 -41.90
#